data_AF-A0A9N7YRK0-F1
#
_entry.id   AF-A0A9N7YRK0-F1
#
_cell.length_a   1.000
_cell.length_b   1.000
_cell.length_c   1.000
_cell.angle_alpha   90.00
_cell.angle_beta   90.00
_cell.angle_gamma   90.00
#
_symmetry.space_group_name_H-M   'P 1'
#
loop_
_entity.id
_entity.type
_entity.pdbx_description
1 polymer ?
#
loop_
_entity_poly.entity_id
_entity_poly.type
_entity_poly.pdbx_seq_one_letter_code
_entity_poly.pdbx_strand_id
1 'polypeptide(L)'
;MELKVWVDGVVRVVCGLSEETSCQDVVIALAQAIGQTGRYVLIQRLRDTERQLLATEKPLESLAKLGPSKEEVFRKVLQQQERLRAIEAQLEGLEIDSNTWDRPYPSPCPSPASETRLQEEVDTLEQVMRRNQAELAHEQYWEEELQAEVDKERGMRRKLGELHAKLDDCGRRLHEFSVRSAQLEQDIQRESQTEVTANGPEESLDVVKSELHSQERQGSEMEERLSETDKTLGKAASLLQAKQDELEELNKELRQCNLQQFIQQAGVLPAHTHSRTELQEQLEQLELAHLLHDGYRNGSRSATPVDSPPRPTAKQFLGHPRNLQNPLVSSLNPEVLTSRESSWR
;
A
#
# COMPACT_ATOMS: atom_id res chain seq x y z
N MET A 1 -36.28 -12.82 -58.73
CA MET A 1 -36.36 -14.28 -58.55
C MET A 1 -36.41 -14.95 -59.92
N GLU A 2 -36.15 -16.26 -60.01
CA GLU A 2 -36.19 -17.02 -61.27
C GLU A 2 -37.24 -18.13 -61.18
N LEU A 3 -38.02 -18.31 -62.25
CA LEU A 3 -39.01 -19.38 -62.36
C LEU A 3 -38.66 -20.30 -63.52
N LYS A 4 -38.59 -21.60 -63.25
CA LYS A 4 -38.40 -22.63 -64.27
C LYS A 4 -39.76 -23.10 -64.77
N VAL A 5 -40.05 -22.89 -66.05
CA VAL A 5 -41.31 -23.25 -66.70
C VAL A 5 -41.02 -24.18 -67.87
N TRP A 6 -41.78 -25.27 -67.98
CA TRP A 6 -41.68 -26.19 -69.11
C TRP A 6 -42.58 -25.71 -70.26
N VAL A 7 -42.01 -25.53 -71.45
CA VAL A 7 -42.75 -25.20 -72.68
C VAL A 7 -42.29 -26.14 -73.79
N ASP A 8 -43.23 -26.84 -74.44
CA ASP A 8 -42.97 -27.81 -75.51
C ASP A 8 -41.88 -28.83 -75.17
N GLY A 9 -41.88 -29.33 -73.93
CA GLY A 9 -40.92 -30.33 -73.45
C GLY A 9 -39.53 -29.79 -73.12
N VAL A 10 -39.30 -28.47 -73.20
CA VAL A 10 -38.04 -27.82 -72.84
C VAL A 10 -38.22 -26.91 -71.63
N VAL A 11 -37.29 -26.97 -70.67
CA VAL A 11 -37.26 -26.03 -69.53
C VAL A 11 -36.78 -24.67 -69.99
N ARG A 12 -37.58 -23.65 -69.75
CA ARG A 12 -37.22 -22.23 -69.93
C ARG A 12 -37.16 -21.56 -68.57
N VAL A 13 -36.21 -20.65 -68.40
CA VAL A 13 -36.06 -19.86 -67.19
C VAL A 13 -36.60 -18.46 -67.46
N VAL A 14 -37.59 -18.04 -66.69
CA VAL A 14 -38.09 -16.67 -66.69
C VAL A 14 -37.40 -15.94 -65.55
N CYS A 15 -36.49 -15.04 -65.92
CA CYS A 15 -35.74 -14.20 -64.97
C CYS A 15 -36.44 -12.85 -64.77
N GLY A 16 -36.12 -12.17 -63.65
CA GLY A 16 -36.67 -10.84 -63.34
C GLY A 16 -38.04 -10.84 -62.65
N LEU A 17 -38.50 -11.97 -62.12
CA LEU A 17 -39.81 -12.08 -61.47
C LEU A 17 -39.79 -11.51 -60.04
N SER A 18 -40.88 -10.84 -59.66
CA SER A 18 -41.18 -10.36 -58.31
C SER A 18 -42.33 -11.16 -57.69
N GLU A 19 -42.51 -11.04 -56.37
CA GLU A 19 -43.66 -11.61 -55.66
C GLU A 19 -45.02 -11.03 -56.11
N GLU A 20 -45.02 -9.95 -56.90
CA GLU A 20 -46.24 -9.34 -57.45
C GLU A 20 -46.54 -9.78 -58.88
N THR A 21 -45.61 -10.45 -59.56
CA THR A 21 -45.79 -10.84 -60.96
C THR A 21 -46.88 -11.91 -61.07
N SER A 22 -47.87 -11.69 -61.93
CA SER A 22 -49.00 -12.62 -62.10
C SER A 22 -48.67 -13.77 -63.06
N CYS A 23 -49.42 -14.87 -62.98
CA CYS A 23 -49.31 -15.98 -63.92
C CYS A 23 -49.58 -15.53 -65.36
N GLN A 24 -50.49 -14.56 -65.54
CA GLN A 24 -50.76 -13.94 -66.85
C GLN A 24 -49.52 -13.26 -67.43
N ASP A 25 -48.81 -12.46 -66.63
CA ASP A 25 -47.61 -11.75 -67.09
C ASP A 25 -46.52 -12.72 -67.54
N VAL A 26 -46.33 -13.80 -66.77
CA VAL A 26 -45.38 -14.87 -67.09
C VAL A 26 -45.76 -15.57 -68.40
N VAL A 27 -47.04 -15.89 -68.59
CA VAL A 27 -47.55 -16.52 -69.81
C VAL A 27 -47.35 -15.63 -71.02
N ILE A 28 -47.70 -14.34 -70.91
CA ILE A 28 -47.55 -13.37 -72.00
C ILE A 28 -46.07 -13.24 -72.37
N ALA A 29 -45.19 -13.08 -71.38
CA ALA A 29 -43.75 -12.98 -71.62
C ALA A 29 -43.19 -14.23 -72.32
N LEU A 30 -43.61 -15.42 -71.91
CA LEU A 30 -43.20 -16.68 -72.54
C LEU A 30 -43.73 -16.80 -73.98
N ALA A 31 -45.01 -16.50 -74.20
CA ALA A 31 -45.63 -16.59 -75.53
C ALA A 31 -44.98 -15.60 -76.51
N GLN A 32 -44.71 -14.36 -76.08
CA GLN A 32 -43.99 -13.36 -76.86
C GLN A 32 -42.56 -13.79 -77.19
N ALA A 33 -41.83 -14.35 -76.22
CA ALA A 33 -40.45 -14.80 -76.45
C ALA A 33 -40.35 -15.98 -77.42
N ILE A 34 -41.41 -16.80 -77.53
CA ILE A 34 -41.46 -17.97 -78.42
C ILE A 34 -42.09 -17.60 -79.78
N GLY A 35 -42.68 -16.40 -79.91
CA GLY A 35 -43.33 -15.93 -81.13
C GLY A 35 -44.66 -16.63 -81.44
N GLN A 36 -45.29 -17.25 -80.43
CA GLN A 36 -46.60 -17.89 -80.57
C GLN A 36 -47.70 -17.03 -79.94
N THR A 37 -48.87 -16.99 -80.59
CA THR A 37 -50.05 -16.26 -80.09
C THR A 37 -51.17 -17.24 -79.80
N GLY A 38 -51.69 -17.23 -78.57
CA GLY A 38 -52.74 -18.15 -78.13
C GLY A 38 -53.14 -17.89 -76.69
N ARG A 39 -54.14 -18.65 -76.20
CA ARG A 39 -54.50 -18.67 -74.78
C ARG A 39 -53.76 -19.81 -74.11
N TYR A 40 -52.88 -19.47 -73.17
CA TYR A 40 -52.12 -20.44 -72.38
C TYR A 40 -52.41 -20.26 -70.89
N VAL A 41 -52.19 -21.32 -70.11
CA VAL A 41 -52.39 -21.35 -68.66
C VAL A 41 -51.17 -22.00 -68.03
N LEU A 42 -50.71 -21.49 -66.90
CA LEU A 42 -49.65 -22.15 -66.12
C LEU A 42 -50.24 -23.29 -65.32
N ILE A 43 -49.60 -24.46 -65.41
CA ILE A 43 -49.96 -25.63 -64.62
C ILE A 43 -48.85 -25.86 -63.60
N GLN A 44 -49.20 -25.77 -62.33
CA GLN A 44 -48.34 -26.18 -61.23
C GLN A 44 -48.49 -27.69 -61.04
N ARG A 45 -47.43 -28.43 -61.35
CA ARG A 45 -47.38 -29.87 -61.13
C ARG A 45 -46.55 -30.18 -59.88
N LEU A 46 -47.15 -30.88 -58.92
CA LEU A 46 -46.49 -31.39 -57.73
C LEU A 46 -46.78 -32.88 -57.60
N ARG A 47 -45.76 -33.73 -57.79
CA ARG A 47 -45.91 -35.20 -57.76
C ARG A 47 -47.02 -35.64 -58.74
N ASP A 48 -48.16 -36.09 -58.21
CA ASP A 48 -49.31 -36.62 -58.95
C ASP A 48 -50.48 -35.64 -59.06
N THR A 49 -50.34 -34.43 -58.52
CA THR A 49 -51.36 -33.38 -58.62
C THR A 49 -50.93 -32.29 -59.59
N GLU A 50 -51.78 -32.03 -60.57
CA GLU A 50 -51.68 -30.90 -61.49
C GLU A 50 -52.77 -29.91 -61.13
N ARG A 51 -52.37 -28.68 -60.80
CA ARG A 51 -53.28 -27.57 -60.54
C ARG A 51 -53.05 -26.50 -61.59
N GLN A 52 -54.11 -26.12 -62.28
CA GLN A 52 -54.10 -24.94 -63.12
C GLN A 52 -54.07 -23.70 -62.23
N LEU A 53 -53.11 -22.82 -62.48
CA LEU A 53 -53.02 -21.54 -61.81
C LEU A 53 -53.93 -20.53 -62.52
N LEU A 54 -54.65 -19.74 -61.75
CA LEU A 54 -55.47 -18.66 -62.31
C LEU A 54 -54.57 -17.56 -62.86
N ALA A 55 -55.05 -16.82 -63.86
CA ALA A 55 -54.33 -15.72 -64.49
C ALA A 55 -53.83 -14.67 -63.46
N THR A 56 -54.62 -14.42 -62.42
CA THR A 56 -54.32 -13.44 -61.35
C THR A 56 -53.49 -14.01 -60.20
N GLU A 57 -53.27 -15.32 -60.14
CA GLU A 57 -52.44 -15.93 -59.09
C GLU A 57 -50.96 -15.59 -59.31
N LYS A 58 -50.20 -15.54 -58.22
CA LYS A 58 -48.76 -15.27 -58.24
C LYS A 58 -47.99 -16.60 -58.17
N PRO A 59 -47.16 -16.94 -59.16
CA PRO A 59 -46.57 -18.26 -59.26
C PRO A 59 -45.56 -18.54 -58.12
N LEU A 60 -44.88 -17.51 -57.62
CA LEU A 60 -43.89 -17.65 -56.54
C LEU A 60 -44.55 -17.92 -55.17
N GLU A 61 -45.65 -17.24 -54.84
CA GLU A 61 -46.41 -17.51 -53.62
C GLU A 61 -47.04 -18.91 -53.65
N SER A 62 -47.52 -19.36 -54.81
CA SER A 62 -48.07 -20.72 -55.00
C SER A 62 -47.00 -21.80 -54.83
N LEU A 63 -45.73 -21.51 -55.15
CA LEU A 63 -44.60 -22.41 -54.88
C LEU A 63 -44.19 -22.40 -53.39
N ALA A 64 -44.22 -21.26 -52.72
CA ALA A 64 -43.86 -21.15 -51.29
C ALA A 64 -44.84 -21.91 -50.37
N LYS A 65 -46.11 -22.04 -50.78
CA LYS A 65 -47.14 -22.81 -50.06
C LYS A 65 -46.92 -24.34 -50.07
N LEU A 66 -45.93 -24.85 -50.80
CA LEU A 66 -45.72 -26.29 -51.00
C LEU A 66 -45.11 -27.04 -49.79
N GLY A 67 -44.93 -26.39 -48.65
CA GLY A 67 -44.41 -27.01 -47.43
C GLY A 67 -42.92 -27.38 -47.51
N PRO A 68 -42.33 -27.84 -46.40
CA PRO A 68 -40.91 -28.20 -46.36
C PRO A 68 -40.63 -29.41 -47.28
N SER A 69 -39.46 -29.38 -47.92
CA SER A 69 -39.01 -30.48 -48.77
C SER A 69 -38.91 -31.79 -47.98
N LYS A 70 -39.03 -32.92 -48.68
CA LYS A 70 -38.85 -34.26 -48.11
C LYS A 70 -37.51 -34.33 -47.35
N GLU A 71 -36.45 -33.81 -47.94
CA GLU A 71 -35.09 -33.77 -47.39
C GLU A 71 -35.02 -32.95 -46.09
N GLU A 72 -35.71 -31.82 -46.01
CA GLU A 72 -35.76 -31.00 -44.80
C GLU A 72 -36.49 -31.72 -43.66
N VAL A 73 -37.59 -32.41 -43.97
CA VAL A 73 -38.31 -33.23 -42.99
C VAL A 73 -37.42 -34.37 -42.50
N PHE A 74 -36.72 -35.08 -43.39
CA PHE A 74 -35.77 -36.13 -42.99
C PHE A 74 -34.65 -35.60 -42.09
N ARG A 75 -34.06 -34.44 -42.39
CA ARG A 75 -33.06 -33.80 -41.52
C ARG A 75 -33.63 -33.49 -40.14
N LYS A 76 -34.82 -32.90 -40.07
CA LYS A 76 -35.49 -32.60 -38.80
C LYS A 76 -35.80 -33.86 -38.00
N VAL A 77 -36.25 -34.93 -38.65
CA VAL A 77 -36.51 -36.22 -38.00
C VAL A 77 -35.22 -36.81 -37.44
N LEU A 78 -34.12 -36.79 -38.20
CA LEU A 78 -32.83 -37.30 -37.74
C LEU A 78 -32.31 -36.50 -36.54
N GLN A 79 -32.39 -35.17 -36.59
CA GLN A 79 -32.01 -34.30 -35.48
C GLN A 79 -32.84 -34.56 -34.22
N GLN A 80 -34.16 -34.75 -34.38
CA GLN A 80 -35.04 -35.11 -33.27
C GLN A 80 -34.67 -36.49 -32.70
N GLN A 81 -34.32 -37.46 -33.56
CA GLN A 81 -33.90 -38.79 -33.13
C GLN A 81 -32.61 -38.73 -32.31
N GLU A 82 -31.62 -37.93 -32.71
CA GLU A 82 -30.38 -37.74 -31.94
C GLU A 82 -30.63 -37.06 -30.59
N ARG A 83 -31.49 -36.04 -30.57
CA ARG A 83 -31.87 -35.36 -29.32
C ARG A 83 -32.57 -36.29 -28.34
N LEU A 84 -33.48 -37.14 -28.83
CA LEU A 84 -34.17 -38.13 -28.01
C LEU A 84 -33.18 -39.13 -27.40
N ARG A 85 -32.27 -39.69 -28.20
CA ARG A 85 -31.23 -40.60 -27.69
C ARG A 85 -30.35 -39.96 -26.61
N ALA A 86 -30.03 -38.67 -26.74
CA ALA A 86 -29.24 -37.96 -25.74
C ALA A 86 -30.00 -37.80 -24.40
N ILE A 87 -31.31 -37.51 -24.46
CA ILE A 87 -32.15 -37.40 -23.27
C ILE A 87 -32.35 -38.78 -22.62
N GLU A 88 -32.57 -39.83 -23.42
CA GLU A 88 -32.67 -41.22 -22.95
C GLU A 88 -31.40 -41.62 -22.19
N ALA A 89 -30.21 -41.34 -22.73
CA ALA A 89 -28.95 -41.63 -22.05
C ALA A 89 -28.76 -40.84 -20.73
N GLN A 90 -29.22 -39.59 -20.67
CA GLN A 90 -29.19 -38.79 -19.43
C GLN A 90 -30.14 -39.35 -18.37
N LEU A 91 -31.34 -39.78 -18.79
CA LEU A 91 -32.30 -40.41 -17.89
C LEU A 91 -31.77 -41.74 -17.36
N GLU A 92 -31.16 -42.58 -18.20
CA GLU A 92 -30.50 -43.82 -17.76
C GLU A 92 -29.39 -43.54 -16.74
N GLY A 93 -28.56 -42.50 -16.98
CA GLY A 93 -27.52 -42.10 -16.03
C GLY A 93 -28.08 -41.67 -14.67
N LEU A 94 -29.11 -40.81 -14.67
CA LEU A 94 -29.78 -40.39 -13.44
C LEU A 94 -30.53 -41.52 -12.75
N GLU A 95 -31.10 -42.46 -13.50
CA GLU A 95 -31.77 -43.64 -12.97
C GLU A 95 -30.74 -44.59 -12.31
N ILE A 96 -29.56 -44.77 -12.91
CA ILE A 96 -28.46 -45.50 -12.28
C ILE A 96 -28.02 -44.80 -11.00
N ASP A 97 -27.77 -43.48 -11.03
CA ASP A 97 -27.36 -42.72 -9.84
C ASP A 97 -28.42 -42.79 -8.74
N SER A 98 -29.69 -42.53 -9.06
CA SER A 98 -30.81 -42.69 -8.11
C SER A 98 -30.81 -44.10 -7.55
N ASN A 99 -30.68 -45.13 -8.39
CA ASN A 99 -30.58 -46.50 -7.91
C ASN A 99 -29.31 -46.77 -7.09
N THR A 100 -28.20 -46.05 -7.26
CA THR A 100 -27.05 -46.21 -6.36
C THR A 100 -27.31 -45.61 -4.98
N TRP A 101 -28.03 -44.49 -4.93
CA TRP A 101 -28.39 -43.82 -3.68
C TRP A 101 -29.63 -44.46 -3.00
N ASP A 102 -30.54 -45.02 -3.79
CA ASP A 102 -31.79 -45.67 -3.35
C ASP A 102 -31.65 -47.18 -3.18
N ARG A 103 -30.65 -47.86 -3.79
CA ARG A 103 -30.45 -49.30 -3.59
C ARG A 103 -30.20 -49.52 -2.10
N PRO A 104 -31.14 -50.16 -1.38
CA PRO A 104 -30.80 -50.73 -0.10
C PRO A 104 -29.71 -51.76 -0.43
N TYR A 105 -28.58 -51.69 0.27
CA TYR A 105 -27.44 -52.59 0.15
C TYR A 105 -27.86 -54.01 -0.28
N PRO A 106 -27.10 -54.71 -1.16
CA PRO A 106 -27.46 -56.05 -1.65
C PRO A 106 -27.40 -57.09 -0.53
N SER A 107 -28.44 -57.08 0.30
CA SER A 107 -28.76 -57.99 1.38
C SER A 107 -30.27 -57.83 1.62
N PRO A 108 -31.07 -58.91 1.64
CA PRO A 108 -32.53 -58.85 1.80
C PRO A 108 -33.05 -58.21 3.11
N CYS A 109 -32.17 -57.72 3.97
CA CYS A 109 -32.45 -56.85 5.11
C CYS A 109 -31.23 -55.92 5.29
N PRO A 110 -31.37 -54.65 5.72
CA PRO A 110 -30.27 -54.03 6.42
C PRO A 110 -30.02 -54.93 7.62
N SER A 111 -28.89 -55.64 7.66
CA SER A 111 -28.52 -56.31 8.89
C SER A 111 -28.38 -55.20 9.92
N PRO A 112 -29.11 -55.24 11.05
CA PRO A 112 -29.04 -54.18 12.06
C PRO A 112 -27.60 -53.85 12.41
N ALA A 113 -26.68 -54.82 12.34
CA ALA A 113 -25.23 -54.62 12.52
C ALA A 113 -24.58 -53.47 11.71
N SER A 114 -24.97 -53.20 10.45
CA SER A 114 -24.30 -52.13 9.67
C SER A 114 -24.86 -50.74 9.99
N GLU A 115 -26.17 -50.64 10.19
CA GLU A 115 -26.86 -49.44 10.62
C GLU A 115 -26.57 -49.12 12.09
N THR A 116 -26.47 -50.16 12.94
CA THR A 116 -26.00 -50.08 14.33
C THR A 116 -24.54 -49.64 14.39
N ARG A 117 -23.66 -50.12 13.49
CA ARG A 117 -22.27 -49.65 13.46
C ARG A 117 -22.16 -48.18 13.08
N LEU A 118 -22.91 -47.71 12.08
CA LEU A 118 -22.95 -46.29 11.73
C LEU A 118 -23.54 -45.46 12.88
N GLN A 119 -24.58 -45.97 13.55
CA GLN A 119 -25.17 -45.34 14.72
C GLN A 119 -24.18 -45.27 15.89
N GLU A 120 -23.42 -46.34 16.15
CA GLU A 120 -22.35 -46.36 17.15
C GLU A 120 -21.24 -45.34 16.81
N GLU A 121 -20.85 -45.23 15.54
CA GLU A 121 -19.88 -44.23 15.07
C GLU A 121 -20.42 -42.81 15.30
N VAL A 122 -21.69 -42.54 14.96
CA VAL A 122 -22.36 -41.26 15.25
C VAL A 122 -22.40 -40.97 16.75
N ASP A 123 -22.82 -41.93 17.57
CA ASP A 123 -22.91 -41.79 19.02
C ASP A 123 -21.53 -41.51 19.65
N THR A 124 -20.47 -42.16 19.14
CA THR A 124 -19.09 -41.90 19.58
C THR A 124 -18.64 -40.48 19.24
N LEU A 125 -18.95 -40.01 18.03
CA LEU A 125 -18.62 -38.65 17.60
C LEU A 125 -19.40 -37.60 18.38
N GLU A 126 -20.68 -37.83 18.65
CA GLU A 126 -21.46 -36.95 19.51
C GLU A 126 -20.91 -36.90 20.94
N GLN A 127 -20.46 -38.03 21.48
CA GLN A 127 -19.83 -38.07 22.80
C GLN A 127 -18.52 -37.27 22.81
N VAL A 128 -17.69 -37.41 21.77
CA VAL A 128 -16.47 -36.61 21.61
C VAL A 128 -16.80 -35.13 21.47
N MET A 129 -17.80 -34.77 20.67
CA MET A 129 -18.26 -33.39 20.52
C MET A 129 -18.69 -32.79 21.87
N ARG A 130 -19.45 -33.53 22.69
CA ARG A 130 -19.86 -33.08 24.03
C ARG A 130 -18.66 -32.89 24.96
N ARG A 131 -17.66 -33.77 24.91
CA ARG A 131 -16.40 -33.62 25.66
C ARG A 131 -15.63 -32.38 25.22
N ASN A 132 -15.42 -32.22 23.92
CA ASN A 132 -14.74 -31.07 23.35
C ASN A 132 -15.48 -29.77 23.71
N GLN A 133 -16.81 -29.74 23.68
CA GLN A 133 -17.60 -28.59 24.13
C GLN A 133 -17.40 -28.26 25.61
N ALA A 134 -17.28 -29.28 26.47
CA ALA A 134 -16.98 -29.09 27.89
C ALA A 134 -15.55 -28.56 28.11
N GLU A 135 -14.58 -29.00 27.32
CA GLU A 135 -13.21 -28.49 27.34
C GLU A 135 -13.15 -27.02 26.85
N LEU A 136 -13.83 -26.73 25.73
CA LEU A 136 -14.01 -25.38 25.17
C LEU A 136 -14.62 -24.41 26.20
N ALA A 137 -15.55 -24.89 27.03
CA ALA A 137 -16.16 -24.06 28.08
C ALA A 137 -15.16 -23.56 29.14
N HIS A 138 -14.01 -24.21 29.29
CA HIS A 138 -12.96 -23.85 30.23
C HIS A 138 -11.74 -23.19 29.58
N GLU A 139 -11.73 -22.97 28.26
CA GLU A 139 -10.59 -22.36 27.55
C GLU A 139 -10.28 -20.96 28.09
N GLN A 140 -11.29 -20.13 28.29
CA GLN A 140 -11.12 -18.77 28.84
C GLN A 140 -10.42 -18.77 30.20
N TYR A 141 -10.76 -19.74 31.07
CA TYR A 141 -10.10 -19.87 32.37
C TYR A 141 -8.61 -20.20 32.23
N TRP A 142 -8.26 -21.13 31.32
CA TRP A 142 -6.86 -21.48 31.08
C TRP A 142 -6.08 -20.36 30.39
N GLU A 143 -6.72 -19.60 29.51
CA GLU A 143 -6.14 -18.40 28.90
C GLU A 143 -5.84 -17.33 29.96
N GLU A 144 -6.77 -17.09 30.89
CA GLU A 144 -6.59 -16.17 32.01
C GLU A 144 -5.47 -16.61 32.95
N GLU A 145 -5.42 -17.90 33.33
CA GLU A 145 -4.33 -18.44 34.17
C GLU A 145 -2.98 -18.37 33.48
N LEU A 146 -2.92 -18.69 32.18
CA LEU A 146 -1.70 -18.56 31.39
C LEU A 146 -1.23 -17.10 31.36
N GLN A 147 -2.14 -16.16 31.12
CA GLN A 147 -1.82 -14.74 31.12
C GLN A 147 -1.32 -14.28 32.50
N ALA A 148 -1.96 -14.73 33.58
CA ALA A 148 -1.55 -14.42 34.95
C ALA A 148 -0.14 -14.95 35.26
N GLU A 149 0.19 -16.17 34.82
CA GLU A 149 1.54 -16.73 34.97
C GLU A 149 2.58 -15.97 34.15
N VAL A 150 2.26 -15.58 32.91
CA VAL A 150 3.16 -14.74 32.10
C VAL A 150 3.41 -13.38 32.77
N ASP A 151 2.39 -12.78 33.39
CA ASP A 151 2.54 -11.52 34.13
C ASP A 151 3.38 -11.67 35.40
N LYS A 152 3.21 -12.78 36.14
CA LYS A 152 4.08 -13.14 37.27
C LYS A 152 5.52 -13.33 36.81
N GLU A 153 5.75 -14.05 35.71
CA GLU A 153 7.08 -14.26 35.14
C GLU A 153 7.73 -12.94 34.71
N ARG A 154 6.99 -12.06 34.01
CA ARG A 154 7.45 -10.70 33.68
C ARG A 154 7.84 -9.92 34.94
N GLY A 155 7.05 -10.03 36.01
CA GLY A 155 7.36 -9.44 37.31
C GLY A 155 8.65 -9.97 37.93
N MET A 156 8.86 -11.28 37.91
CA MET A 156 10.09 -11.91 38.40
C MET A 156 11.31 -11.51 37.57
N ARG A 157 11.20 -11.47 36.24
CA ARG A 157 12.28 -11.03 35.34
C ARG A 157 12.69 -9.58 35.61
N ARG A 158 11.73 -8.68 35.86
CA ARG A 158 12.02 -7.29 36.26
C ARG A 158 12.78 -7.22 37.59
N LYS A 159 12.29 -7.91 38.63
CA LYS A 159 12.97 -7.98 39.93
C LYS A 159 14.39 -8.55 39.82
N LEU A 160 14.55 -9.57 38.98
CA LEU A 160 15.85 -10.16 38.70
C LEU A 160 16.78 -9.16 38.02
N GLY A 161 16.29 -8.40 37.03
CA GLY A 161 17.04 -7.29 36.42
C GLY A 161 17.45 -6.20 37.42
N GLU A 162 16.56 -5.80 38.32
CA GLU A 162 16.87 -4.84 39.40
C GLU A 162 17.95 -5.35 40.36
N LEU A 163 17.90 -6.65 40.72
CA LEU A 163 18.93 -7.27 41.56
C LEU A 163 20.29 -7.34 40.86
N HIS A 164 20.32 -7.66 39.56
CA HIS A 164 21.56 -7.62 38.78
C HIS A 164 22.14 -6.20 38.72
N ALA A 165 21.32 -5.18 38.45
CA ALA A 165 21.77 -3.80 38.43
C ALA A 165 22.35 -3.35 39.79
N LYS A 166 21.74 -3.77 40.90
CA LYS A 166 22.28 -3.54 42.26
C LYS A 166 23.58 -4.27 42.50
N LEU A 167 23.71 -5.52 42.04
CA LEU A 167 24.95 -6.30 42.16
C LEU A 167 26.09 -5.66 41.35
N ASP A 168 25.80 -5.18 40.15
CA ASP A 168 26.76 -4.46 39.32
C ASP A 168 27.20 -3.14 39.97
N ASP A 169 26.28 -2.42 40.61
CA ASP A 169 26.62 -1.21 41.38
C ASP A 169 27.54 -1.51 42.56
N CYS A 170 27.21 -2.54 43.33
CA CYS A 170 28.09 -3.04 44.39
C CYS A 170 29.47 -3.44 43.83
N GLY A 171 29.51 -4.11 42.68
CA GLY A 171 30.74 -4.48 41.99
C GLY A 171 31.59 -3.28 41.60
N ARG A 172 30.98 -2.24 41.02
CA ARG A 172 31.68 -0.98 40.69
C ARG A 172 32.24 -0.29 41.93
N ARG A 173 31.43 -0.16 42.98
CA ARG A 173 31.86 0.47 44.24
C ARG A 173 33.00 -0.30 44.90
N LEU A 174 32.94 -1.64 44.88
CA LEU A 174 34.03 -2.49 45.36
C LEU A 174 35.30 -2.28 44.54
N HIS A 175 35.18 -2.19 43.22
CA HIS A 175 36.32 -1.90 42.35
C HIS A 175 36.93 -0.52 42.67
N GLU A 176 36.11 0.52 42.85
CA GLU A 176 36.58 1.85 43.27
C GLU A 176 37.32 1.80 44.60
N PHE A 177 36.79 1.10 45.60
CA PHE A 177 37.46 0.92 46.88
C PHE A 177 38.78 0.15 46.74
N SER A 178 38.82 -0.88 45.89
CA SER A 178 40.04 -1.63 45.62
C SER A 178 41.11 -0.77 44.95
N VAL A 179 40.74 0.06 43.98
CA VAL A 179 41.66 1.01 43.33
C VAL A 179 42.18 2.04 44.33
N ARG A 180 41.30 2.62 45.16
CA ARG A 180 41.70 3.57 46.22
C ARG A 180 42.62 2.92 47.26
N SER A 181 42.36 1.68 47.65
CA SER A 181 43.22 0.92 48.57
C SER A 181 44.60 0.71 47.95
N ALA A 182 44.67 0.26 46.69
CA ALA A 182 45.93 0.06 45.98
C ALA A 182 46.72 1.37 45.83
N GLN A 183 46.04 2.49 45.55
CA GLN A 183 46.66 3.81 45.48
C GLN A 183 47.25 4.22 46.83
N LEU A 184 46.47 4.10 47.92
CA LEU A 184 46.95 4.42 49.27
C LEU A 184 48.13 3.54 49.69
N GLU A 185 48.09 2.24 49.39
CA GLU A 185 49.21 1.33 49.64
C GLU A 185 50.47 1.78 48.88
N GLN A 186 50.32 2.22 47.63
CA GLN A 186 51.43 2.75 46.84
C GLN A 186 51.98 4.06 47.43
N ASP A 187 51.11 4.94 47.91
CA ASP A 187 51.51 6.21 48.52
C ASP A 187 52.25 6.00 49.85
N ILE A 188 51.79 5.08 50.69
CA ILE A 188 52.50 4.66 51.91
C ILE A 188 53.90 4.09 51.57
N GLN A 189 54.01 3.29 50.50
CA GLN A 189 55.30 2.77 50.05
C GLN A 189 56.23 3.88 49.53
N ARG A 190 55.70 4.90 48.86
CA ARG A 190 56.49 6.07 48.43
C ARG A 190 56.96 6.87 49.63
N GLU A 191 56.04 7.22 50.54
CA GLU A 191 56.33 8.02 51.73
C GLU A 191 57.44 7.39 52.57
N SER A 192 57.34 6.08 52.85
CA SER A 192 58.37 5.32 53.56
C SER A 192 59.73 5.27 52.83
N GLN A 193 59.78 5.39 51.50
CA GLN A 193 61.05 5.50 50.74
C GLN A 193 61.62 6.93 50.77
N THR A 194 60.76 7.96 50.75
CA THR A 194 61.18 9.37 50.85
C THR A 194 61.75 9.71 52.22
N GLU A 195 61.16 9.21 53.31
CA GLU A 195 61.72 9.39 54.66
C GLU A 195 63.13 8.79 54.80
N VAL A 196 63.47 7.76 54.01
CA VAL A 196 64.79 7.11 54.03
C VAL A 196 65.83 7.86 53.16
N THR A 197 65.42 8.73 52.25
CA THR A 197 66.30 9.35 51.22
C THR A 197 66.52 10.86 51.37
N ALA A 198 65.98 11.50 52.43
CA ALA A 198 65.94 12.95 52.64
C ALA A 198 67.28 13.66 53.01
N ASN A 199 68.40 13.35 52.35
CA ASN A 199 69.69 14.05 52.53
C ASN A 199 70.12 14.93 51.33
N GLY A 200 69.21 15.38 50.45
CA GLY A 200 69.55 16.39 49.43
C GLY A 200 68.39 17.02 48.63
N PRO A 201 67.45 17.78 49.22
CA PRO A 201 66.24 18.24 48.52
C PRO A 201 66.23 19.72 48.08
N GLU A 202 67.23 20.56 48.41
CA GLU A 202 67.10 22.01 48.17
C GLU A 202 67.13 22.42 46.68
N GLU A 203 67.97 21.80 45.86
CA GLU A 203 68.08 22.16 44.43
C GLU A 203 66.89 21.65 43.59
N SER A 204 66.30 20.50 43.94
CA SER A 204 65.12 19.96 43.25
C SER A 204 63.84 20.74 43.60
N LEU A 205 63.75 21.28 44.82
CA LEU A 205 62.63 22.13 45.24
C LEU A 205 62.55 23.44 44.45
N ASP A 206 63.67 24.08 44.16
CA ASP A 206 63.68 25.34 43.40
C ASP A 206 63.31 25.14 41.92
N VAL A 207 63.68 24.00 41.32
CA VAL A 207 63.23 23.62 39.98
C VAL A 207 61.71 23.43 39.95
N VAL A 208 61.15 22.68 40.91
CA VAL A 208 59.70 22.43 41.00
C VAL A 208 58.91 23.72 41.24
N LYS A 209 59.41 24.65 42.07
CA LYS A 209 58.77 25.97 42.26
C LYS A 209 58.72 26.77 40.96
N SER A 210 59.80 26.77 40.19
CA SER A 210 59.84 27.50 38.91
C SER A 210 58.87 26.92 37.87
N GLU A 211 58.72 25.59 37.84
CA GLU A 211 57.77 24.90 36.97
C GLU A 211 56.32 25.14 37.38
N LEU A 212 56.03 25.16 38.70
CA LEU A 212 54.70 25.49 39.23
C LEU A 212 54.30 26.92 38.86
N HIS A 213 55.20 27.90 38.99
CA HIS A 213 54.94 29.27 38.54
C HIS A 213 54.81 29.40 37.01
N SER A 214 55.43 28.51 36.24
CA SER A 214 55.22 28.45 34.79
C SER A 214 53.84 27.87 34.45
N GLN A 215 53.43 26.82 35.15
CA GLN A 215 52.11 26.19 34.99
C GLN A 215 50.99 27.10 35.46
N GLU A 216 51.18 27.86 36.54
CA GLU A 216 50.24 28.87 37.03
C GLU A 216 50.00 29.97 35.99
N ARG A 217 51.08 30.51 35.40
CA ARG A 217 50.98 31.49 34.30
C ARG A 217 50.26 30.92 33.09
N GLN A 218 50.60 29.69 32.69
CA GLN A 218 49.92 29.03 31.58
C GLN A 218 48.43 28.78 31.88
N GLY A 219 48.09 28.46 33.14
CA GLY A 219 46.72 28.33 33.61
C GLY A 219 45.95 29.64 33.49
N SER A 220 46.52 30.74 33.98
CA SER A 220 45.92 32.08 33.86
C SER A 220 45.73 32.51 32.40
N GLU A 221 46.69 32.23 31.52
CA GLU A 221 46.55 32.50 30.08
C GLU A 221 45.42 31.68 29.44
N MET A 222 45.26 30.42 29.82
CA MET A 222 44.17 29.57 29.30
C MET A 222 42.81 30.01 29.86
N GLU A 223 42.76 30.45 31.12
CA GLU A 223 41.56 31.00 31.74
C GLU A 223 41.14 32.32 31.08
N GLU A 224 42.09 33.22 30.80
CA GLU A 224 41.85 34.43 30.03
C GLU A 224 41.26 34.09 28.65
N ARG A 225 41.84 33.09 27.97
CA ARG A 225 41.34 32.65 26.66
C ARG A 225 39.94 32.07 26.71
N LEU A 226 39.65 31.24 27.70
CA LEU A 226 38.30 30.72 27.92
C LEU A 226 37.32 31.86 28.17
N SER A 227 37.70 32.85 28.99
CA SER A 227 36.87 34.01 29.27
C SER A 227 36.54 34.83 28.01
N GLU A 228 37.47 34.93 27.06
CA GLU A 228 37.21 35.59 25.78
C GLU A 228 36.30 34.74 24.90
N THR A 229 36.53 33.44 24.80
CA THR A 229 35.64 32.55 24.05
C THR A 229 34.22 32.58 24.60
N ASP A 230 34.02 32.59 25.92
CA ASP A 230 32.71 32.73 26.55
C ASP A 230 32.04 34.07 26.23
N LYS A 231 32.81 35.17 26.19
CA LYS A 231 32.29 36.48 25.73
C LYS A 231 31.86 36.43 24.27
N THR A 232 32.63 35.80 23.39
CA THR A 232 32.26 35.67 21.96
C THR A 232 31.04 34.76 21.77
N LEU A 233 30.96 33.67 22.53
CA LEU A 233 29.81 32.77 22.56
C LEU A 233 28.55 33.50 23.03
N GLY A 234 28.66 34.29 24.10
CA GLY A 234 27.56 35.12 24.59
C GLY A 234 27.05 36.09 23.53
N LYS A 235 27.95 36.77 22.80
CA LYS A 235 27.58 37.64 21.67
C LYS A 235 26.86 36.86 20.55
N ALA A 236 27.35 35.66 20.20
CA ALA A 236 26.72 34.82 19.20
C ALA A 236 25.32 34.33 19.64
N ALA A 237 25.16 33.99 20.91
CA ALA A 237 23.86 33.60 21.48
C ALA A 237 22.85 34.75 21.45
N SER A 238 23.26 35.97 21.81
CA SER A 238 22.40 37.16 21.69
C SER A 238 22.01 37.46 20.25
N LEU A 239 22.92 37.27 19.29
CA LEU A 239 22.63 37.43 17.87
C LEU A 239 21.63 36.37 17.37
N LEU A 240 21.80 35.11 17.79
CA LEU A 240 20.85 34.04 17.46
C LEU A 240 19.47 34.31 18.05
N GLN A 241 19.38 34.81 19.29
CA GLN A 241 18.11 35.22 19.88
C GLN A 241 17.44 36.32 19.05
N ALA A 242 18.19 37.36 18.65
CA ALA A 242 17.65 38.41 17.78
C ALA A 242 17.13 37.85 16.45
N LYS A 243 17.85 36.89 15.84
CA LYS A 243 17.38 36.21 14.61
C LYS A 243 16.16 35.33 14.83
N GLN A 244 16.02 34.71 16.00
CA GLN A 244 14.83 33.95 16.36
C GLN A 244 13.61 34.88 16.49
N ASP A 245 13.77 36.03 17.15
CA ASP A 245 12.71 37.02 17.30
C ASP A 245 12.27 37.60 15.95
N GLU A 246 13.23 37.92 15.06
CA GLU A 246 12.96 38.33 13.67
C GLU A 246 12.16 37.26 12.89
N LEU A 247 12.52 35.97 13.05
CA LEU A 247 11.79 34.87 12.40
C LEU A 247 10.36 34.74 12.93
N GLU A 248 10.14 34.95 14.22
CA GLU A 248 8.80 34.93 14.81
C GLU A 248 7.95 36.09 14.30
N GLU A 249 8.52 37.28 14.12
CA GLU A 249 7.87 38.43 13.51
C GLU A 249 7.49 38.15 12.05
N LEU A 250 8.44 37.67 11.24
CA LEU A 250 8.17 37.27 9.85
C LEU A 250 7.13 36.14 9.76
N ASN A 251 7.11 35.20 10.72
CA ASN A 251 6.09 34.15 10.74
C ASN A 251 4.70 34.73 11.05
N LYS A 252 4.61 35.71 11.96
CA LYS A 252 3.36 36.43 12.24
C LYS A 252 2.89 37.19 11.00
N GLU A 253 3.78 37.90 10.32
CA GLU A 253 3.48 38.60 9.05
C GLU A 253 3.03 37.63 7.95
N LEU A 254 3.71 36.48 7.81
CA LEU A 254 3.32 35.46 6.84
C LEU A 254 1.94 34.89 7.14
N ARG A 255 1.62 34.62 8.41
CA ARG A 255 0.27 34.19 8.81
C ARG A 255 -0.77 35.26 8.51
N GLN A 256 -0.45 36.52 8.75
CA GLN A 256 -1.32 37.65 8.43
C GLN A 256 -1.56 37.74 6.91
N CYS A 257 -0.51 37.62 6.10
CA CYS A 257 -0.61 37.61 4.64
C CYS A 257 -1.43 36.41 4.13
N ASN A 258 -1.16 35.20 4.63
CA ASN A 258 -1.91 34.00 4.27
C ASN A 258 -3.39 34.11 4.65
N LEU A 259 -3.70 34.64 5.84
CA LEU A 259 -5.07 34.91 6.26
C LEU A 259 -5.74 35.93 5.32
N GLN A 260 -5.03 36.99 4.96
CA GLN A 260 -5.52 37.99 4.02
C GLN A 260 -5.76 37.40 2.62
N GLN A 261 -4.86 36.54 2.13
CA GLN A 261 -5.03 35.82 0.87
C GLN A 261 -6.24 34.86 0.93
N PHE A 262 -6.42 34.14 2.04
CA PHE A 262 -7.57 33.27 2.24
C PHE A 262 -8.89 34.08 2.20
N ILE A 263 -8.94 35.23 2.87
CA ILE A 263 -10.09 36.13 2.84
C ILE A 263 -10.35 36.66 1.41
N GLN A 264 -9.31 37.03 0.66
CA GLN A 264 -9.46 37.45 -0.74
C GLN A 264 -9.96 36.33 -1.65
N GLN A 265 -9.42 35.10 -1.50
CA GLN A 265 -9.84 33.93 -2.26
C GLN A 265 -11.26 33.47 -1.92
N ALA A 266 -11.65 33.56 -0.64
CA ALA A 266 -13.02 33.28 -0.20
C ALA A 266 -14.01 34.39 -0.60
N GLY A 267 -13.51 35.58 -0.94
CA GLY A 267 -14.31 36.78 -1.22
C GLY A 267 -14.59 37.09 -2.70
N VAL A 268 -13.95 36.46 -3.70
CA VAL A 268 -14.10 36.84 -5.12
C VAL A 268 -14.03 35.66 -6.10
N LEU A 269 -15.10 35.49 -6.91
CA LEU A 269 -15.15 34.70 -8.17
C LEU A 269 -14.34 35.40 -9.29
N PRO A 270 -13.75 34.65 -10.25
CA PRO A 270 -12.44 34.99 -10.84
C PRO A 270 -12.51 35.97 -12.02
N ALA A 271 -11.60 36.96 -12.03
CA ALA A 271 -11.10 37.58 -13.26
C ALA A 271 -9.66 38.08 -13.07
N HIS A 272 -8.82 37.69 -14.02
CA HIS A 272 -7.39 37.96 -14.22
C HIS A 272 -6.86 39.33 -13.78
N THR A 273 -5.66 39.39 -13.20
CA THR A 273 -4.40 39.73 -13.90
C THR A 273 -3.27 39.98 -12.89
N HIS A 274 -2.20 39.19 -13.00
CA HIS A 274 -0.89 39.49 -12.45
C HIS A 274 -0.17 40.45 -13.39
N SER A 275 0.51 41.48 -12.87
CA SER A 275 1.81 41.98 -13.36
C SER A 275 2.10 43.41 -12.88
N ARG A 276 2.90 43.59 -11.79
CA ARG A 276 3.77 44.78 -11.61
C ARG A 276 4.68 44.70 -10.36
N THR A 277 5.53 43.70 -10.20
CA THR A 277 6.48 43.73 -9.05
C THR A 277 7.86 43.13 -9.32
N GLU A 278 8.05 42.35 -10.38
CA GLU A 278 9.33 41.64 -10.64
C GLU A 278 10.50 42.55 -11.10
N LEU A 279 10.26 43.82 -11.44
CA LEU A 279 11.30 44.73 -11.95
C LEU A 279 12.01 45.57 -10.86
N GLN A 280 11.55 45.55 -9.61
CA GLN A 280 12.13 46.39 -8.56
C GLN A 280 13.27 45.69 -7.79
N GLU A 281 13.18 44.38 -7.58
CA GLU A 281 14.13 43.64 -6.72
C GLU A 281 15.48 43.38 -7.39
N GLN A 282 15.57 43.46 -8.72
CA GLN A 282 16.83 43.22 -9.45
C GLN A 282 17.83 44.38 -9.37
N LEU A 283 17.39 45.59 -8.99
CA LEU A 283 18.27 46.76 -8.94
C LEU A 283 19.03 46.86 -7.61
N GLU A 284 18.43 46.44 -6.50
CA GLU A 284 19.01 46.58 -5.15
C GLU A 284 20.11 45.53 -4.86
N GLN A 285 20.10 44.39 -5.57
CA GLN A 285 21.14 43.37 -5.42
C GLN A 285 22.50 43.74 -6.04
N LEU A 286 22.55 44.75 -6.91
CA LEU A 286 23.77 45.11 -7.66
C LEU A 286 24.62 46.19 -6.97
N GLU A 287 24.04 46.98 -6.06
CA GLU A 287 24.76 48.03 -5.32
C GLU A 287 25.49 47.50 -4.08
N LEU A 288 24.97 46.45 -3.43
CA LEU A 288 25.55 45.94 -2.18
C LEU A 288 26.88 45.19 -2.39
N ALA A 289 27.14 44.68 -3.59
CA ALA A 289 28.33 43.88 -3.90
C ALA A 289 29.62 44.72 -4.08
N HIS A 290 29.51 46.02 -4.36
CA HIS A 290 30.67 46.87 -4.69
C HIS A 290 31.44 47.43 -3.48
N LEU A 291 30.89 47.39 -2.26
CA LEU A 291 31.47 48.08 -1.09
C LEU A 291 32.47 47.25 -0.27
N LEU A 292 32.61 45.95 -0.50
CA LEU A 292 33.41 45.07 0.36
C LEU A 292 34.76 44.62 -0.21
N HIS A 293 35.15 45.08 -1.42
CA HIS A 293 36.34 44.55 -2.10
C HIS A 293 37.61 45.42 -2.03
N ASP A 294 37.53 46.68 -1.58
CA ASP A 294 38.69 47.59 -1.52
C ASP A 294 39.19 47.78 -0.09
N GLY A 295 40.34 47.20 0.25
CA GLY A 295 41.11 47.67 1.41
C GLY A 295 41.99 46.69 2.17
N TYR A 296 42.80 45.84 1.53
CA TYR A 296 43.94 45.21 2.22
C TYR A 296 45.19 45.12 1.33
N ARG A 297 46.23 45.94 1.62
CA ARG A 297 47.65 45.54 1.51
C ARG A 297 48.61 46.45 2.32
N ASN A 298 49.28 45.79 3.28
CA ASN A 298 50.67 45.96 3.81
C ASN A 298 51.13 47.32 4.42
N GLY A 299 51.79 47.42 5.58
CA GLY A 299 52.28 46.44 6.56
C GLY A 299 53.11 47.09 7.70
N SER A 300 53.09 46.43 8.88
CA SER A 300 54.13 46.30 9.93
C SER A 300 54.55 47.47 10.86
N ARG A 301 54.05 47.45 12.11
CA ARG A 301 54.85 47.18 13.35
C ARG A 301 54.02 47.22 14.67
N SER A 302 54.19 46.15 15.47
CA SER A 302 54.13 46.02 16.95
C SER A 302 52.84 46.27 17.76
N ALA A 303 52.28 45.18 18.33
CA ALA A 303 51.98 44.92 19.76
C ALA A 303 50.77 43.97 19.93
N THR A 304 50.86 43.07 20.90
CA THR A 304 49.90 42.06 21.41
C THR A 304 48.59 42.64 22.01
N PRO A 305 47.58 41.86 22.48
CA PRO A 305 47.26 40.41 22.30
C PRO A 305 45.74 40.08 22.11
N VAL A 306 45.44 38.77 22.05
CA VAL A 306 44.19 38.02 22.39
C VAL A 306 43.24 37.56 21.23
N ASP A 307 42.97 36.24 21.30
CA ASP A 307 41.89 35.32 20.84
C ASP A 307 41.13 35.29 19.50
N SER A 308 41.14 34.06 18.95
CA SER A 308 40.02 33.14 18.64
C SER A 308 38.88 33.52 17.63
N PRO A 309 38.27 32.49 16.98
CA PRO A 309 37.98 32.47 15.53
C PRO A 309 36.48 32.71 15.18
N PRO A 310 36.11 32.64 13.89
CA PRO A 310 34.98 31.76 13.57
C PRO A 310 35.13 30.96 12.25
N ARG A 311 34.74 29.69 12.31
CA ARG A 311 34.14 28.91 11.19
C ARG A 311 32.64 29.31 11.07
N PRO A 312 31.83 28.82 10.11
CA PRO A 312 32.06 28.27 8.75
C PRO A 312 31.06 28.84 7.71
N THR A 313 31.11 28.44 6.43
CA THR A 313 29.88 28.41 5.61
C THR A 313 29.91 27.34 4.53
N ALA A 314 29.11 26.30 4.75
CA ALA A 314 28.67 25.37 3.74
C ALA A 314 27.44 25.96 3.04
N LYS A 315 27.57 26.36 1.77
CA LYS A 315 26.46 26.38 0.80
C LYS A 315 27.02 26.22 -0.62
N GLN A 316 27.00 25.00 -1.13
CA GLN A 316 26.76 24.75 -2.56
C GLN A 316 25.82 23.55 -2.71
N PHE A 317 24.84 23.77 -3.57
CA PHE A 317 23.58 23.07 -3.77
C PHE A 317 23.73 21.70 -4.42
N LEU A 318 22.75 20.82 -4.22
CA LEU A 318 22.15 19.86 -5.19
C LEU A 318 21.28 18.89 -4.36
N GLY A 319 19.98 18.67 -4.54
CA GLY A 319 18.99 19.08 -5.52
C GLY A 319 17.79 18.13 -5.34
N HIS A 320 16.57 18.69 -5.28
CA HIS A 320 15.25 18.11 -5.51
C HIS A 320 14.73 16.87 -4.70
N PRO A 321 13.41 16.82 -4.44
CA PRO A 321 12.79 15.90 -3.48
C PRO A 321 12.15 14.69 -4.18
N ARG A 322 12.27 13.50 -3.59
CA ARG A 322 11.23 12.45 -3.56
C ARG A 322 11.78 11.20 -2.85
N ASN A 323 10.88 10.57 -2.09
CA ASN A 323 11.02 9.33 -1.32
C ASN A 323 11.58 9.53 0.09
N LEU A 324 11.05 8.94 1.15
CA LEU A 324 9.78 8.32 1.52
C LEU A 324 9.99 7.98 3.01
N GLN A 325 8.92 8.04 3.80
CA GLN A 325 8.69 7.22 5.00
C GLN A 325 9.48 7.49 6.30
N ASN A 326 8.67 7.88 7.29
CA ASN A 326 8.73 7.58 8.73
C ASN A 326 9.45 8.58 9.66
N PRO A 327 8.70 9.35 10.47
CA PRO A 327 9.26 9.90 11.69
C PRO A 327 9.26 8.81 12.77
N LEU A 328 10.45 8.43 13.24
CA LEU A 328 10.62 7.76 14.52
C LEU A 328 10.27 8.77 15.61
N VAL A 329 9.13 8.56 16.28
CA VAL A 329 8.81 9.23 17.54
C VAL A 329 9.48 8.46 18.68
N SER A 330 10.41 9.11 19.37
CA SER A 330 10.89 8.71 20.69
C SER A 330 10.96 9.96 21.57
N SER A 331 9.99 10.08 22.48
CA SER A 331 10.06 10.87 23.71
C SER A 331 8.79 10.50 24.50
N LEU A 332 8.81 9.55 25.43
CA LEU A 332 9.26 9.75 26.82
C LEU A 332 8.94 11.16 27.34
N ASN A 333 7.84 11.27 28.09
CA ASN A 333 7.69 12.19 29.22
C ASN A 333 6.45 11.82 30.08
N PRO A 334 6.34 12.32 31.33
CA PRO A 334 6.32 11.47 32.52
C PRO A 334 5.00 11.52 33.31
N GLU A 335 4.93 10.68 34.33
CA GLU A 335 3.84 10.54 35.30
C GLU A 335 3.44 11.87 35.96
N VAL A 336 2.14 12.16 35.98
CA VAL A 336 1.51 13.00 37.00
C VAL A 336 0.32 12.24 37.57
N LEU A 337 0.46 11.88 38.85
CA LEU A 337 -0.57 11.34 39.71
C LEU A 337 -1.69 12.38 39.91
N THR A 338 -2.92 11.99 39.60
CA THR A 338 -4.10 12.61 40.23
C THR A 338 -5.01 11.51 40.76
N SER A 339 -5.02 11.36 42.08
CA SER A 339 -6.09 10.69 42.81
C SER A 339 -7.42 11.36 42.50
N ARG A 340 -8.42 10.61 42.03
CA ARG A 340 -9.82 10.81 42.44
C ARG A 340 -10.67 9.58 42.15
N GLU A 341 -11.04 8.95 43.24
CA GLU A 341 -12.10 7.96 43.39
C GLU A 341 -13.47 8.62 43.11
N SER A 342 -14.29 8.02 42.25
CA SER A 342 -15.73 8.32 42.12
C SER A 342 -16.42 7.19 41.33
N SER A 343 -17.05 6.30 42.09
CA SER A 343 -18.22 5.49 41.71
C SER A 343 -19.11 6.16 40.65
N TRP A 344 -19.60 5.40 39.67
CA TRP A 344 -21.03 5.19 39.34
C TRP A 344 -21.18 4.51 37.97
N ARG A 345 -21.96 3.41 37.99
CA ARG A 345 -22.56 2.60 36.92
C ARG A 345 -21.76 1.41 36.40
#